data_AF-A0A7Y8Q1D1-F1
#
_entry.id   AF-A0A7Y8Q1D1-F1
#
_cell.length_a   1.000
_cell.length_b   1.000
_cell.length_c   1.000
_cell.angle_alpha   90.00
_cell.angle_beta   90.00
_cell.angle_gamma   90.00
#
_symmetry.space_group_name_H-M   'P 1'
#
loop_
_entity.id
_entity.type
_entity.pdbx_description
1 polymer ?
#
loop_
_entity_poly.entity_id
_entity_poly.type
_entity_poly.pdbx_seq_one_letter_code
_entity_poly.pdbx_strand_id
1 'polypeptide(L)' 'MVYVAVGLVSFLLGYGVCFKWFKKDIVEGKPIAFNEGVYVASKAKIEP' A
#
# COMPACT_ATOMS: atom_id res chain seq x y z
N MET A 1 -9.94 -27.73 1.81
CA MET A 1 -8.49 -27.57 2.05
C MET A 1 -7.78 -26.82 0.93
N VAL A 2 -7.87 -27.26 -0.34
CA VAL A 2 -7.18 -26.59 -1.48
C VAL A 2 -7.61 -25.13 -1.67
N TYR A 3 -8.91 -24.83 -1.60
CA TYR A 3 -9.43 -23.46 -1.72
C TYR A 3 -8.88 -22.48 -0.66
N VAL A 4 -8.63 -22.98 0.56
CA VAL A 4 -8.06 -22.17 1.64
C VAL A 4 -6.61 -21.82 1.34
N ALA A 5 -5.83 -22.79 0.84
CA ALA A 5 -4.45 -22.57 0.44
C ALA A 5 -4.34 -21.57 -0.73
N VAL A 6 -5.22 -21.69 -1.74
CA VAL A 6 -5.26 -20.74 -2.87
C VAL A 6 -5.60 -19.33 -2.39
N GLY A 7 -6.60 -19.18 -1.51
CA GLY A 7 -6.96 -17.88 -0.95
C GLY A 7 -5.83 -17.23 -0.16
N LEU A 8 -5.06 -18.03 0.60
CA LEU A 8 -3.94 -17.54 1.41
C LEU A 8 -2.76 -17.10 0.51
N VAL A 9 -2.48 -17.84 -0.56
CA VAL A 9 -1.46 -17.45 -1.54
C VAL A 9 -1.86 -16.18 -2.29
N SER A 10 -3.12 -16.07 -2.74
CA SER A 10 -3.63 -14.87 -3.40
C SER A 10 -3.60 -13.64 -2.47
N PHE A 11 -3.91 -13.83 -1.19
CA PHE A 11 -3.81 -12.77 -0.19
C PHE A 11 -2.38 -12.28 0.00
N LEU A 12 -1.41 -13.19 0.14
CA LEU A 12 0.01 -12.84 0.33
C LEU A 12 0.58 -12.12 -0.90
N LEU A 13 0.24 -12.58 -2.11
CA LEU A 13 0.67 -11.94 -3.35
C LEU A 13 0.06 -10.55 -3.48
N GLY A 14 -1.25 -10.40 -3.25
CA GLY A 14 -1.93 -9.11 -3.27
C GLY A 14 -1.34 -8.13 -2.26
N TYR A 15 -1.13 -8.59 -1.02
CA TYR A 15 -0.53 -7.80 0.05
C TYR A 15 0.89 -7.32 -0.30
N GLY A 16 1.74 -8.22 -0.82
CA GLY A 16 3.10 -7.86 -1.23
C GLY A 16 3.13 -6.84 -2.37
N VAL A 17 2.24 -6.98 -3.36
CA VAL A 17 2.11 -6.00 -4.44
C VAL A 17 1.63 -4.66 -3.89
N CYS A 18 0.57 -4.61 -3.09
CA CYS A 18 0.08 -3.38 -2.47
C CYS A 18 1.19 -2.66 -1.68
N PHE A 19 1.97 -3.37 -0.86
CA PHE A 19 3.07 -2.77 -0.11
C PHE A 19 4.19 -2.23 -1.00
N LYS A 20 4.53 -2.92 -2.09
CA LYS A 20 5.58 -2.49 -3.03
C LYS A 20 5.20 -1.17 -3.71
N TRP A 21 3.95 -1.05 -4.16
CA TRP A 21 3.45 0.17 -4.80
C TRP A 21 3.23 1.30 -3.79
N PHE A 22 2.67 0.99 -2.63
CA PHE A 22 2.47 1.98 -1.56
C PHE A 22 3.80 2.57 -1.06
N LYS A 23 4.83 1.73 -0.86
CA LYS A 23 6.18 2.20 -0.50
C LYS A 23 6.77 3.08 -1.59
N LYS A 24 6.57 2.72 -2.86
CA LYS A 24 7.04 3.52 -4.01
C LYS A 24 6.31 4.87 -4.06
N ASP A 25 4.99 4.88 -3.88
CA ASP A 25 4.18 6.11 -3.93
C ASP A 25 4.45 7.05 -2.75
N ILE A 26 4.77 6.51 -1.56
CA ILE A 26 5.28 7.30 -0.42
C ILE A 26 6.65 7.92 -0.75
N VAL A 27 7.58 7.16 -1.33
CA VAL A 27 8.94 7.63 -1.64
C VAL A 27 8.93 8.66 -2.78
N GLU A 28 8.11 8.44 -3.80
CA GLU A 28 7.94 9.36 -4.92
C GLU A 28 7.02 10.55 -4.56
N GLY A 29 6.41 10.55 -3.37
CA GLY A 29 5.54 11.63 -2.90
C GLY A 29 4.35 11.88 -3.82
N LYS A 30 3.80 10.82 -4.43
CA LYS A 30 2.75 10.99 -5.44
C LYS A 30 1.50 11.60 -4.81
N PRO A 31 0.95 12.67 -5.40
CA PRO A 31 -0.32 13.23 -4.96
C PRO A 31 -1.44 12.23 -5.25
N ILE A 32 -2.08 11.73 -4.21
CA ILE A 32 -3.29 10.92 -4.31
C ILE A 32 -4.46 11.91 -4.31
N ALA A 33 -5.01 12.18 -5.49
CA ALA A 33 -6.19 13.02 -5.65
C ALA A 33 -7.43 12.19 -5.30
N PHE A 34 -8.04 12.49 -4.15
CA PHE A 34 -9.42 12.11 -3.86
C PHE A 34 -10.33 13.29 -4.22
N ASN A 35 -11.60 13.03 -4.52
CA ASN A 35 -12.57 14.05 -4.95
C ASN A 35 -12.68 15.29 -4.03
N GLU A 36 -12.18 15.20 -2.80
CA GLU A 36 -12.21 16.27 -1.79
C GLU A 36 -10.83 16.90 -1.50
N GLY A 37 -9.74 16.42 -2.11
CA GLY A 37 -8.40 16.98 -1.90
C GLY A 37 -7.22 16.15 -2.41
N VAL A 38 -6.05 16.77 -2.42
CA VAL A 38 -4.78 16.12 -2.77
C VAL A 38 -4.07 15.69 -1.49
N TYR A 39 -3.93 14.38 -1.30
CA TYR A 39 -3.24 13.79 -0.15
C TYR A 39 -1.87 13.28 -0.59
N VAL A 40 -0.82 13.72 0.09
CA VAL A 40 0.52 13.18 -0.11
C VAL A 40 0.84 12.23 1.04
N ALA A 41 1.08 10.97 0.72
CA ALA A 41 1.51 10.00 1.70
C ALA A 41 2.95 10.31 2.13
N SER A 42 3.12 11.04 3.23
CA SER A 42 4.42 11.34 3.82
C SER A 42 4.69 10.45 5.02
N LYS A 43 5.95 10.05 5.23
CA LYS A 43 6.32 9.36 6.48
C LYS A 43 6.06 10.31 7.65
N ALA A 44 5.25 9.90 8.61
CA ALA A 44 5.15 10.61 9.88
C ALA A 44 6.55 10.66 10.51
N LYS A 45 7.09 11.88 10.70
CA LYS A 45 8.28 12.08 11.53
C LYS A 45 7.90 11.66 12.95
N ILE A 46 8.42 10.51 13.38
CA ILE A 46 8.44 10.15 14.79
C ILE A 46 9.68 10.87 15.33
N GLU A 47 9.49 12.06 15.90
CA GLU A 47 10.53 12.72 16.69
C GLU A 47 10.61 11.99 18.05
N PRO A 48 11.80 11.54 18.49
CA PRO A 48 11.99 10.95 19.81
C PRO A 48 11.90 11.97 20.94
#